data_AF-A0A9Q1C3Z0-F1
#
_entry.id   AF-A0A9Q1C3Z0-F1
#
_cell.length_a   1.000
_cell.length_b   1.000
_cell.length_c   1.000
_cell.angle_alpha   90.00
_cell.angle_beta   90.00
_cell.angle_gamma   90.00
#
_symmetry.space_group_name_H-M   'P 1'
#
loop_
_entity.id
_entity.type
_entity.pdbx_description
1 polymer ?
#
loop_
_entity_poly.entity_id
_entity_poly.type
_entity_poly.pdbx_seq_one_letter_code
_entity_poly.pdbx_strand_id
1 'polypeptide(L)'
;MAQDIRFIGLSVIVVLTFGFALFVNYLAGAGKDAVIPVFDSSIGQISDKYENPVTPADWTFAIWGLIYPWQFALITYVLSTICRNNEDGNPLYQYPPVISYPFLAIYGLNLLCNAGWCYVFCNQLMVYALVAIVLMALTLYYALLDNSVRVYNYYAVLYKRYR
;
A
#
# COMPACT_ATOMS: atom_id res chain seq x y z
N MET A 1 -18.04 -5.65 15.53
CA MET A 1 -18.77 -4.99 14.43
C MET A 1 -18.59 -5.87 13.20
N ALA A 2 -19.65 -6.53 12.73
CA ALA A 2 -19.56 -7.41 11.57
C ALA A 2 -19.16 -6.58 10.34
N GLN A 3 -18.25 -7.12 9.52
CA GLN A 3 -17.87 -6.45 8.29
C GLN A 3 -19.01 -6.49 7.29
N ASP A 4 -19.28 -5.36 6.68
CA ASP A 4 -20.44 -5.09 5.86
C ASP A 4 -20.01 -4.50 4.51
N ILE A 5 -20.96 -3.95 3.76
CA ILE A 5 -20.74 -3.42 2.40
C ILE A 5 -19.58 -2.41 2.32
N ARG A 6 -19.25 -1.74 3.43
CA ARG A 6 -18.10 -0.83 3.56
C ARG A 6 -16.78 -1.52 3.29
N PHE A 7 -16.60 -2.75 3.76
CA PHE A 7 -15.37 -3.52 3.53
C PHE A 7 -15.18 -3.83 2.05
N ILE A 8 -16.24 -4.26 1.38
CA ILE A 8 -16.22 -4.56 -0.06
C ILE A 8 -15.93 -3.29 -0.85
N GLY A 9 -16.65 -2.20 -0.56
CA GLY A 9 -16.42 -0.90 -1.22
C GLY A 9 -14.98 -0.41 -1.05
N LEU A 10 -14.43 -0.48 0.16
CA LEU A 10 -13.04 -0.11 0.43
C LEU A 10 -12.03 -1.03 -0.26
N SER A 11 -12.32 -2.33 -0.36
CA SER A 11 -11.47 -3.28 -1.08
C SER A 11 -11.37 -2.92 -2.56
N VAL A 12 -12.49 -2.57 -3.19
CA VAL A 12 -12.51 -2.09 -4.58
C VAL A 12 -11.74 -0.79 -4.72
N ILE A 13 -11.94 0.16 -3.80
CA ILE A 13 -11.18 1.43 -3.80
C ILE A 13 -9.68 1.16 -3.70
N VAL A 14 -9.24 0.25 -2.81
CA VAL A 14 -7.83 -0.13 -2.65
C VAL A 14 -7.26 -0.73 -3.94
N VAL A 15 -8.00 -1.58 -4.65
CA VAL A 15 -7.56 -2.13 -5.95
C VAL A 15 -7.34 -0.99 -6.96
N LEU A 16 -8.30 -0.06 -7.06
CA LEU A 16 -8.22 1.07 -7.99
C LEU A 16 -7.07 2.03 -7.63
N THR A 17 -6.92 2.37 -6.34
CA THR A 17 -5.85 3.27 -5.90
C THR A 17 -4.47 2.61 -5.99
N PHE A 18 -4.37 1.29 -5.82
CA PHE A 18 -3.12 0.56 -6.03
C PHE A 18 -2.72 0.58 -7.51
N GLY A 19 -3.65 0.29 -8.42
CA GLY A 19 -3.40 0.39 -9.86
C GLY A 19 -2.99 1.80 -10.28
N PHE A 20 -3.68 2.82 -9.77
CA PHE A 20 -3.32 4.22 -9.98
C PHE A 20 -1.93 4.55 -9.43
N ALA A 21 -1.61 4.13 -8.20
CA ALA A 21 -0.30 4.35 -7.60
C ALA A 21 0.81 3.69 -8.41
N LEU A 22 0.64 2.42 -8.83
CA LEU A 22 1.61 1.74 -9.70
C LEU A 22 1.84 2.50 -11.00
N PHE A 23 0.76 2.97 -11.63
CA PHE A 23 0.85 3.74 -12.86
C PHE A 23 1.63 5.05 -12.65
N VAL A 24 1.33 5.80 -11.59
CA VAL A 24 2.04 7.05 -11.27
C VAL A 24 3.52 6.79 -10.94
N ASN A 25 3.83 5.73 -10.18
CA ASN A 25 5.22 5.37 -9.88
C ASN A 25 5.98 4.95 -11.14
N TYR A 26 5.33 4.24 -12.08
CA TYR A 26 5.93 3.93 -13.37
C TYR A 26 6.27 5.22 -14.15
N LEU A 27 5.32 6.15 -14.26
CA LEU A 27 5.55 7.43 -14.93
C LEU A 27 6.68 8.23 -14.26
N ALA A 28 6.69 8.29 -12.92
CA ALA A 28 7.70 9.00 -12.15
C ALA A 28 9.08 8.34 -12.21
N GLY A 29 9.12 7.01 -12.28
CA GLY A 29 10.36 6.25 -12.46
C GLY A 29 10.97 6.43 -13.85
N ALA A 30 10.14 6.56 -14.90
CA ALA A 30 10.58 6.77 -16.28
C ALA A 30 10.83 8.26 -16.62
N GLY A 31 10.20 9.20 -15.92
CA GLY A 31 10.35 10.64 -16.20
C GLY A 31 9.88 11.00 -17.61
N LYS A 32 10.75 11.68 -18.37
CA LYS A 32 10.46 12.12 -19.75
C LYS A 32 10.33 10.96 -20.75
N ASP A 33 10.91 9.81 -20.44
CA ASP A 33 10.89 8.63 -21.30
C ASP A 33 9.62 7.77 -21.09
N ALA A 34 8.72 8.20 -20.20
CA ALA A 34 7.45 7.53 -19.96
C ALA A 34 6.50 7.63 -21.16
N VAL A 35 5.58 6.66 -21.27
CA VAL A 35 4.51 6.65 -22.29
C VAL A 35 3.70 7.95 -22.27
N ILE A 36 3.53 8.54 -21.08
CA ILE A 36 2.94 9.87 -20.89
C ILE A 36 3.98 10.72 -20.16
N PRO A 37 4.62 11.71 -20.80
CA PRO A 37 5.71 12.49 -20.21
C PRO A 37 5.16 13.57 -19.26
N VAL A 38 4.57 13.14 -18.14
CA VAL A 38 4.01 14.03 -17.10
C VAL A 38 5.11 14.63 -16.23
N PHE A 39 6.24 13.93 -16.08
CA PHE A 39 7.35 14.34 -15.22
C PHE A 39 8.57 14.73 -16.05
N ASP A 40 9.09 15.93 -15.82
CA ASP A 40 10.29 16.43 -16.50
C ASP A 40 11.59 15.73 -16.07
N SER A 41 11.57 15.06 -14.93
CA SER A 41 12.71 14.33 -14.38
C SER A 41 12.22 13.07 -13.71
N SER A 42 13.00 11.99 -13.80
CA SER A 42 12.70 10.76 -13.09
C SER A 42 13.08 10.85 -11.62
N ILE A 43 12.51 9.96 -10.80
CA ILE A 43 12.89 9.80 -9.38
C ILE A 43 14.40 9.58 -9.26
N GLY A 44 15.01 8.79 -10.15
CA GLY A 44 16.45 8.54 -10.17
C GLY A 44 17.24 9.83 -10.41
N GLN A 45 16.92 10.57 -11.47
CA GLN A 45 17.60 11.84 -11.80
C GLN A 45 17.52 12.87 -10.66
N ILE A 46 16.38 12.96 -9.97
CA ILE A 46 16.24 13.85 -8.82
C ILE A 46 17.05 13.33 -7.62
N SER A 47 17.12 12.02 -7.42
CA SER A 47 17.90 11.41 -6.33
C SER A 47 19.40 11.66 -6.53
N ASP A 48 19.91 11.50 -7.74
CA ASP A 48 21.31 11.77 -8.11
C ASP A 48 21.67 13.25 -7.94
N LYS A 49 20.72 14.14 -8.25
CA LYS A 49 20.90 15.59 -8.09
C LYS A 49 21.04 16.00 -6.62
N TYR A 50 20.34 15.31 -5.71
CA TYR A 50 20.33 15.60 -4.27
C TYR A 50 21.00 14.48 -3.46
N GLU A 51 22.09 13.93 -4.00
CA GLU A 51 22.86 12.90 -3.33
C GLU A 51 23.44 13.39 -2.00
N ASN A 52 23.38 12.54 -0.98
CA ASN A 52 23.96 12.79 0.33
C ASN A 52 24.50 11.45 0.90
N PRO A 53 25.29 11.46 1.99
CA PRO A 53 25.92 10.24 2.51
C PRO A 53 24.95 9.13 2.96
N VAL A 54 23.66 9.43 3.10
CA VAL A 54 22.62 8.44 3.42
C VAL A 54 21.74 8.07 2.22
N THR A 55 21.93 8.70 1.06
CA THR A 55 21.28 8.29 -0.20
C THR A 55 21.78 6.90 -0.57
N PRO A 56 20.89 5.90 -0.71
CA PRO A 56 21.29 4.56 -1.13
C PRO A 56 21.82 4.57 -2.56
N ALA A 57 22.70 3.62 -2.87
CA ALA A 57 23.13 3.40 -4.25
C ALA A 57 21.94 3.01 -5.15
N ASP A 58 22.00 3.36 -6.44
CA ASP A 58 20.90 3.25 -7.41
C ASP A 58 20.21 1.88 -7.45
N TRP A 59 21.01 0.81 -7.35
CA TRP A 59 20.49 -0.56 -7.34
C TRP A 59 19.52 -0.83 -6.18
N THR A 60 19.62 -0.08 -5.08
CA THR A 60 18.73 -0.19 -3.92
C THR A 60 17.29 0.15 -4.28
N PHE A 61 17.06 1.01 -5.28
CA PHE A 61 15.71 1.31 -5.78
C PHE A 61 15.06 0.10 -6.47
N ALA A 62 15.79 -0.97 -6.78
CA ALA A 62 15.20 -2.23 -7.23
C ALA A 62 14.30 -2.89 -6.18
N ILE A 63 14.37 -2.48 -4.90
CA ILE A 63 13.51 -2.99 -3.82
C ILE A 63 12.01 -2.82 -4.12
N TRP A 64 11.64 -1.82 -4.93
CA TRP A 64 10.25 -1.61 -5.36
C TRP A 64 9.72 -2.80 -6.16
N GLY A 65 10.58 -3.53 -6.87
CA GLY A 65 10.25 -4.78 -7.54
C GLY A 65 9.87 -5.92 -6.59
N LEU A 66 10.19 -5.82 -5.30
CA LEU A 66 9.72 -6.74 -4.26
C LEU A 66 8.50 -6.18 -3.51
N ILE A 67 8.51 -4.89 -3.19
CA ILE A 67 7.44 -4.23 -2.42
C ILE A 67 6.10 -4.31 -3.16
N TYR A 68 6.06 -4.03 -4.47
CA TYR A 68 4.79 -4.03 -5.21
C TYR A 68 4.18 -5.43 -5.39
N PRO A 69 4.94 -6.49 -5.73
CA PRO A 69 4.40 -7.84 -5.71
C PRO A 69 3.92 -8.29 -4.33
N TRP A 70 4.60 -7.89 -3.25
CA TRP A 70 4.15 -8.19 -1.89
C TRP A 70 2.82 -7.51 -1.56
N GLN A 71 2.66 -6.25 -1.96
CA GLN A 71 1.40 -5.53 -1.83
C GLN A 71 0.29 -6.14 -2.69
N PHE A 72 0.61 -6.59 -3.91
CA PHE A 72 -0.33 -7.33 -4.75
C PHE A 72 -0.78 -8.64 -4.08
N ALA A 73 0.13 -9.40 -3.46
CA ALA A 73 -0.21 -10.59 -2.68
C ALA A 73 -1.15 -10.28 -1.52
N LEU A 74 -0.94 -9.17 -0.81
CA LEU A 74 -1.86 -8.69 0.23
C LEU A 74 -3.26 -8.38 -0.33
N ILE A 75 -3.34 -7.64 -1.44
CA ILE A 75 -4.62 -7.27 -2.05
C ILE A 75 -5.37 -8.51 -2.57
N THR A 76 -4.67 -9.43 -3.23
CA THR A 76 -5.27 -10.70 -3.67
C THR A 76 -5.76 -11.54 -2.49
N TYR A 77 -5.03 -11.56 -1.37
CA TYR A 77 -5.50 -12.18 -0.14
C TYR A 77 -6.80 -11.53 0.36
N VAL A 78 -6.87 -10.19 0.43
CA VAL A 78 -8.10 -9.45 0.82
C VAL A 78 -9.27 -9.82 -0.09
N LEU A 79 -9.08 -9.81 -1.41
CA LEU A 79 -10.14 -10.19 -2.35
C LEU A 79 -10.58 -11.64 -2.16
N SER A 80 -9.64 -12.56 -1.88
CA SER A 80 -9.97 -13.95 -1.59
C SER A 80 -10.87 -14.10 -0.36
N THR A 81 -10.78 -13.20 0.63
CA THR A 81 -11.65 -13.24 1.82
C THR A 81 -13.11 -12.88 1.53
N ILE A 82 -13.36 -12.17 0.42
CA ILE A 82 -14.71 -11.83 -0.04
C ILE A 82 -15.33 -13.02 -0.79
N CYS A 83 -14.52 -13.74 -1.56
CA CYS A 83 -14.98 -14.87 -2.38
C CYS A 83 -14.96 -16.22 -1.64
N ARG A 84 -14.53 -16.26 -0.38
CA ARG A 84 -14.42 -17.49 0.42
C ARG A 84 -15.33 -17.41 1.63
N ASN A 85 -15.96 -18.53 1.94
CA ASN A 85 -16.71 -18.71 3.18
C ASN A 85 -15.86 -19.46 4.22
N ASN A 86 -16.20 -19.25 5.49
CA ASN A 86 -15.71 -20.05 6.60
C ASN A 86 -16.50 -21.37 6.71
N GLU A 87 -16.11 -22.23 7.65
CA GLU A 87 -16.78 -23.53 7.90
C GLU A 87 -18.24 -23.39 8.31
N ASP A 88 -18.59 -22.26 8.93
CA ASP A 88 -19.97 -21.92 9.33
C ASP A 88 -20.81 -21.38 8.16
N GLY A 89 -20.28 -21.40 6.93
CA GLY A 89 -20.96 -20.91 5.73
C GLY A 89 -21.01 -19.39 5.60
N ASN A 90 -20.42 -18.65 6.54
CA ASN A 90 -20.38 -17.18 6.52
C ASN A 90 -19.16 -16.68 5.73
N PRO A 91 -19.22 -15.50 5.09
CA PRO A 91 -18.05 -14.93 4.41
C PRO A 91 -16.84 -14.73 5.32
N LEU A 92 -15.64 -15.09 4.84
CA LEU A 92 -14.41 -15.11 5.64
C LEU A 92 -14.03 -13.72 6.17
N TYR A 93 -14.32 -12.66 5.41
CA TYR A 93 -14.09 -11.28 5.84
C TYR A 93 -14.92 -10.90 7.09
N GLN A 94 -16.08 -11.53 7.29
CA GLN A 94 -16.92 -11.25 8.47
C GLN A 94 -16.40 -11.93 9.74
N TYR A 95 -15.88 -13.15 9.64
CA TYR A 95 -15.35 -13.89 10.76
C TYR A 95 -14.30 -14.94 10.37
N PRO A 96 -13.07 -14.92 10.95
CA PRO A 96 -12.53 -13.89 11.84
C PRO A 96 -12.09 -12.61 11.07
N PRO A 97 -12.46 -11.39 11.52
CA PRO A 97 -12.15 -10.14 10.83
C PRO A 97 -10.71 -9.68 11.08
N VAL A 98 -9.74 -10.41 10.52
CA VAL A 98 -8.30 -10.13 10.64
C VAL A 98 -7.94 -8.83 9.93
N ILE A 99 -8.36 -8.69 8.67
CA ILE A 99 -8.25 -7.43 7.91
C ILE A 99 -9.48 -6.60 8.21
N SER A 100 -9.32 -5.31 8.49
CA SER A 100 -10.40 -4.44 8.96
C SER A 100 -10.75 -3.33 7.96
N TYR A 101 -11.94 -2.73 8.08
CA TYR A 101 -12.27 -1.56 7.28
C TYR A 101 -11.35 -0.35 7.59
N PRO A 102 -10.92 -0.07 8.85
CA PRO A 102 -9.91 0.98 9.11
C PRO A 102 -8.57 0.67 8.45
N PHE A 103 -8.14 -0.60 8.46
CA PHE A 103 -6.92 -1.03 7.77
C PHE A 103 -6.99 -0.69 6.27
N LEU A 104 -8.08 -1.05 5.59
CA LEU A 104 -8.24 -0.77 4.17
C LEU A 104 -8.30 0.73 3.86
N ALA A 105 -8.97 1.51 4.71
CA ALA A 105 -9.05 2.97 4.54
C ALA A 105 -7.68 3.64 4.67
N ILE A 106 -6.91 3.27 5.70
CA ILE A 106 -5.57 3.82 5.94
C ILE A 106 -4.56 3.33 4.91
N TYR A 107 -4.66 2.06 4.48
CA TYR A 107 -3.85 1.54 3.40
C TYR A 107 -4.16 2.25 2.06
N GLY A 108 -5.44 2.50 1.76
CA GLY A 108 -5.83 3.31 0.61
C GLY A 108 -5.27 4.74 0.65
N LEU A 109 -5.29 5.39 1.82
CA LEU A 109 -4.66 6.69 2.03
C LEU A 109 -3.15 6.62 1.80
N ASN A 110 -2.49 5.57 2.27
CA ASN A 110 -1.05 5.37 2.04
C ASN A 110 -0.71 5.29 0.55
N LEU A 111 -1.51 4.55 -0.24
CA LEU A 111 -1.35 4.45 -1.69
C LEU A 111 -1.51 5.80 -2.40
N LEU A 112 -2.49 6.60 -1.98
CA LEU A 112 -2.68 7.96 -2.51
C LEU A 112 -1.51 8.88 -2.12
N CYS A 113 -1.01 8.78 -0.89
CA CYS A 113 0.18 9.52 -0.46
C CYS A 113 1.42 9.10 -1.25
N ASN A 114 1.55 7.82 -1.61
CA ASN A 114 2.65 7.34 -2.46
C ASN A 114 2.59 7.92 -3.88
N ALA A 115 1.42 7.95 -4.50
CA ALA A 115 1.23 8.63 -5.79
C ALA A 115 1.50 10.14 -5.68
N GLY A 116 1.00 10.79 -4.62
CA GLY A 116 1.24 12.20 -4.34
C GLY A 116 2.73 12.52 -4.10
N TRP A 117 3.45 11.62 -3.41
CA TRP A 117 4.88 11.73 -3.18
C TRP A 117 5.66 11.79 -4.49
N CYS A 118 5.34 10.90 -5.44
CA CYS A 118 5.96 10.91 -6.77
C CYS A 118 5.84 12.28 -7.43
N TYR A 119 4.65 12.89 -7.35
CA TYR A 119 4.41 14.21 -7.92
C TYR A 119 5.25 15.30 -7.25
N VAL A 120 5.19 15.42 -5.92
CA VAL A 120 5.93 16.49 -5.22
C VAL A 120 7.44 16.29 -5.31
N PHE A 121 7.92 15.03 -5.32
CA PHE A 121 9.33 14.71 -5.41
C PHE A 121 9.90 15.02 -6.80
N CYS A 122 9.24 14.58 -7.88
CA CYS A 122 9.70 14.84 -9.25
C CYS A 122 9.64 16.34 -9.60
N ASN A 123 8.74 17.11 -8.98
CA ASN A 123 8.68 18.57 -9.08
C ASN A 123 9.63 19.31 -8.11
N GLN A 124 10.53 18.59 -7.43
CA GLN A 124 11.54 19.15 -6.52
C GLN A 124 10.96 19.93 -5.32
N LEU A 125 9.71 19.64 -4.93
CA LEU A 125 9.05 20.19 -3.76
C LEU A 125 9.48 19.42 -2.49
N MET A 126 10.76 19.50 -2.14
CA MET A 126 11.41 18.59 -1.18
C MET A 126 10.78 18.57 0.22
N VAL A 127 10.33 19.72 0.73
CA VAL A 127 9.65 19.78 2.03
C VAL A 127 8.34 19.00 2.00
N TYR A 128 7.57 19.10 0.91
CA TYR A 128 6.32 18.36 0.74
C TYR A 128 6.59 16.87 0.52
N ALA A 129 7.67 16.52 -0.18
CA ALA A 129 8.11 15.13 -0.32
C ALA A 129 8.47 14.49 1.02
N LEU A 130 9.16 15.22 1.90
CA LEU A 130 9.44 14.78 3.27
C LEU A 130 8.15 14.55 4.07
N VAL A 131 7.22 15.51 4.04
CA VAL A 131 5.92 15.39 4.72
C VAL A 131 5.14 14.17 4.21
N ALA A 132 5.14 13.92 2.90
CA ALA A 132 4.46 12.78 2.31
C ALA A 132 5.09 11.44 2.74
N ILE A 133 6.42 11.30 2.77
CA ILE A 133 7.08 10.09 3.29
C ILE A 133 6.76 9.87 4.77
N VAL A 134 6.79 10.92 5.60
CA VAL A 134 6.45 10.81 7.02
C VAL A 134 5.00 10.35 7.20
N LEU A 135 4.07 10.94 6.46
CA LEU A 135 2.66 10.54 6.48
C LEU A 135 2.47 9.08 6.00
N MET A 136 3.22 8.66 4.98
CA MET A 136 3.24 7.27 4.53
C MET A 136 3.74 6.32 5.63
N ALA A 137 4.83 6.68 6.32
CA ALA A 137 5.34 5.86 7.41
C ALA A 137 4.31 5.72 8.55
N LEU A 138 3.69 6.83 8.98
CA LEU A 138 2.67 6.83 10.03
C LEU A 138 1.45 5.99 9.67
N THR A 139 0.97 6.09 8.43
CA THR A 139 -0.17 5.28 7.94
C THR A 139 0.17 3.80 7.90
N LEU A 140 1.39 3.41 7.50
CA LEU A 140 1.83 2.01 7.54
C LEU A 140 1.97 1.48 8.97
N TYR A 141 2.54 2.26 9.89
CA TYR A 141 2.61 1.87 11.31
C TYR A 141 1.23 1.67 11.91
N TYR A 142 0.27 2.56 11.63
CA TYR A 142 -1.10 2.38 12.07
C TYR A 142 -1.72 1.09 11.50
N ALA A 143 -1.57 0.85 10.20
CA ALA A 143 -2.11 -0.34 9.54
C ALA A 143 -1.51 -1.64 10.13
N LEU A 144 -0.20 -1.64 10.41
CA LEU A 144 0.49 -2.75 11.06
C LEU A 144 -0.03 -3.01 12.48
N LEU A 145 -0.24 -1.96 13.27
CA LEU A 145 -0.75 -2.06 14.64
C LEU A 145 -2.18 -2.58 14.67
N ASP A 146 -3.09 -2.05 13.84
CA ASP A 146 -4.48 -2.52 13.77
C ASP A 146 -4.54 -4.00 13.38
N ASN A 147 -3.75 -4.41 12.38
CA ASN A 147 -3.67 -5.81 11.97
C ASN A 147 -3.12 -6.71 13.09
N SER A 148 -2.01 -6.32 13.72
CA SER A 148 -1.37 -7.12 14.79
C SER A 148 -2.29 -7.33 15.98
N VAL A 149 -3.01 -6.29 16.42
CA VAL A 149 -3.98 -6.39 17.51
C VAL A 149 -5.12 -7.35 17.15
N ARG A 150 -5.60 -7.33 15.90
CA ARG A 150 -6.66 -8.24 15.44
C ARG A 150 -6.20 -9.68 15.36
N VAL A 151 -5.02 -9.91 14.78
CA VAL A 151 -4.42 -11.26 14.73
C VAL A 151 -4.29 -11.82 16.14
N TYR A 152 -3.81 -11.02 17.10
CA TYR A 152 -3.71 -11.44 18.49
C TYR A 152 -5.07 -11.80 19.10
N ASN A 153 -6.09 -10.93 18.92
CA ASN A 153 -7.43 -11.16 19.46
C ASN A 153 -8.12 -12.41 18.88
N TYR A 154 -7.86 -12.73 17.60
CA TYR A 154 -8.43 -13.89 16.93
C TYR A 154 -7.47 -15.09 16.86
N TYR A 155 -6.32 -15.02 17.54
CA TYR A 155 -5.27 -16.05 17.46
C TYR A 155 -5.78 -17.44 17.80
N ALA A 156 -6.58 -17.58 18.87
CA ALA A 156 -7.11 -18.88 19.29
C ALA A 156 -8.01 -19.52 18.21
N VAL A 157 -8.80 -18.71 17.51
CA VAL A 157 -9.68 -19.17 16.41
C VAL A 157 -8.86 -19.58 15.19
N LEU A 158 -7.82 -18.80 14.88
CA LEU A 158 -6.90 -19.11 13.77
C LEU A 158 -6.10 -20.39 14.05
N TYR A 159 -5.61 -20.56 15.28
CA TYR A 159 -4.77 -21.69 15.68
C TYR A 159 -5.55 -23.02 15.75
N LYS A 160 -6.77 -22.98 16.30
CA LYS A 160 -7.60 -24.18 16.49
C LYS A 160 -8.06 -24.81 15.16
N ARG A 161 -7.94 -24.08 14.05
CA ARG A 161 -8.34 -24.49 12.70
C ARG A 161 -7.26 -25.28 11.93
N TYR A 162 -6.00 -25.24 12.37
CA TYR A 162 -4.88 -25.93 11.72
C TYR A 162 -4.45 -27.21 12.45
N ARG A 163 -5.31 -27.77 13.31
CA ARG A 163 -5.11 -29.04 13.98
C ARG A 163 -6.28 -29.97 13.68
#